data_AF-A0A2T2S932-F1
#
_entry.id   AF-A0A2T2S932-F1
#
_cell.length_a   1.000
_cell.length_b   1.000
_cell.length_c   1.000
_cell.angle_alpha   90.00
_cell.angle_beta   90.00
_cell.angle_gamma   90.00
#
_symmetry.space_group_name_H-M   'P 1'
#
loop_
_entity.id
_entity.type
_entity.pdbx_description
1 polymer ?
#
loop_
_entity_poly.entity_id
_entity_poly.type
_entity_poly.pdbx_seq_one_letter_code
_entity_poly.pdbx_strand_id
1 'polypeptide(L)'
;FFLSQGVRWLPHPSLQIDAQVAFFDTDGFAARIYAYEHDLRYSFSVPVFFDRGRRSYVLAQYEPFPGLTLEAKFGITRYDNRDTIGSGLNQIAGSRRRDLRLQVRWAL
;
A
#
# COMPACT_ATOMS: atom_id res chain seq x y z
N PHE A 1 14.03 1.65 -12.87
CA PHE A 1 14.51 1.33 -11.53
C PHE A 1 13.36 1.26 -10.53
N PHE A 2 13.58 0.61 -9.38
CA PHE A 2 12.67 0.65 -8.23
C PHE A 2 13.50 0.86 -6.98
N LEU A 3 13.10 1.83 -6.17
CA LEU A 3 13.72 2.11 -4.87
C LEU A 3 12.60 2.24 -3.85
N SER A 4 12.72 1.53 -2.73
CA SER A 4 11.76 1.64 -1.63
C SER A 4 12.45 1.67 -0.29
N GLN A 5 11.88 2.44 0.63
CA GLN A 5 12.30 2.48 2.02
C GLN A 5 11.07 2.35 2.92
N GLY A 6 11.15 1.45 3.89
CA GLY A 6 10.14 1.25 4.92
C GLY A 6 10.65 1.65 6.29
N VAL A 7 9.72 1.96 7.19
CA VAL A 7 9.93 2.12 8.62
C VAL A 7 8.81 1.41 9.37
N ARG A 8 9.17 0.71 10.44
CA ARG A 8 8.23 0.15 11.41
C ARG A 8 8.42 0.87 12.74
N TRP A 9 7.32 1.28 13.35
CA TRP A 9 7.28 1.99 14.60
C TRP A 9 6.30 1.33 15.57
N LEU A 10 6.75 1.11 16.81
CA LEU A 10 5.96 0.54 17.89
C LEU A 10 5.89 1.56 19.04
N PRO A 11 5.04 2.61 18.94
CA PRO A 11 4.93 3.64 19.97
C PRO A 11 4.37 3.13 21.29
N HIS A 12 3.60 2.04 21.27
CA HIS A 12 3.00 1.40 22.43
C HIS A 12 2.99 -0.12 22.17
N PRO A 13 3.06 -0.99 23.20
CA PRO A 13 3.04 -2.45 23.01
C PRO A 13 1.84 -2.96 22.19
N SER A 14 0.70 -2.27 22.30
CA SER A 14 -0.53 -2.58 21.57
C SER A 14 -0.62 -1.97 20.17
N LEU A 15 0.34 -1.15 19.74
CA LEU A 15 0.25 -0.40 18.48
C LEU A 15 1.51 -0.57 17.65
N GLN A 16 1.33 -1.10 16.44
CA GLN A 16 2.36 -1.18 15.42
C GLN A 16 1.94 -0.35 14.20
N ILE A 17 2.88 0.43 13.67
CA ILE A 17 2.71 1.23 12.47
C ILE A 17 3.83 0.89 11.50
N ASP A 18 3.48 0.45 10.30
CA ASP A 18 4.40 0.25 9.18
C ASP A 18 4.12 1.32 8.13
N ALA A 19 5.14 2.06 7.72
CA ALA A 19 5.04 3.01 6.62
C ALA A 19 6.13 2.73 5.59
N GLN A 20 5.81 2.89 4.31
CA GLN A 20 6.77 2.72 3.23
C GLN A 20 6.55 3.77 2.17
N VAL A 21 7.64 4.22 1.57
CA VAL A 21 7.66 5.02 0.35
C VAL A 21 8.50 4.29 -0.70
N ALA A 22 8.05 4.34 -1.95
CA ALA A 22 8.76 3.79 -3.08
C ALA A 22 8.66 4.71 -4.30
N PHE A 23 9.73 4.73 -5.09
CA PHE A 23 9.83 5.41 -6.36
C PHE A 23 10.13 4.37 -7.44
N PHE A 24 9.47 4.51 -8.58
CA PHE A 24 9.62 3.60 -9.69
C PHE A 24 9.66 4.36 -11.01
N ASP A 25 10.45 3.83 -11.92
CA ASP A 25 10.57 4.30 -13.29
C ASP A 25 10.81 3.09 -14.20
N THR A 26 9.91 2.79 -15.11
CA THR A 26 10.01 1.66 -16.04
C THR A 26 9.68 2.12 -17.45
N ASP A 27 10.12 1.36 -18.46
CA ASP A 27 9.85 1.62 -19.88
C ASP A 27 8.41 1.23 -20.27
N GLY A 28 7.43 1.49 -19.39
CA GLY A 28 6.03 1.17 -19.57
C GLY A 28 5.58 -0.17 -18.99
N PHE A 29 4.36 -0.58 -19.33
CA PHE A 29 3.67 -1.74 -18.74
C PHE A 29 4.33 -3.09 -19.04
N ALA A 30 5.05 -3.21 -20.17
CA ALA A 30 5.79 -4.43 -20.50
C ALA A 30 6.96 -4.69 -19.54
N ALA A 31 7.54 -3.61 -18.98
CA ALA A 31 8.63 -3.65 -18.01
C ALA A 31 8.14 -3.45 -16.56
N ARG A 32 6.90 -3.84 -16.26
CA ARG A 32 6.29 -3.64 -14.94
C ARG A 32 7.03 -4.37 -13.83
N ILE A 33 7.06 -3.75 -12.66
CA ILE A 33 7.69 -4.25 -11.45
C ILE A 33 6.61 -4.71 -10.48
N TYR A 34 6.81 -5.89 -9.91
CA TYR A 34 6.01 -6.44 -8.82
C TYR A 34 6.80 -6.26 -7.53
N ALA A 35 6.27 -5.47 -6.61
CA ALA A 35 6.92 -5.25 -5.33
C ALA A 35 6.03 -5.72 -4.20
N TYR A 36 6.61 -6.40 -3.23
CA TYR A 36 5.90 -6.80 -2.03
C TYR A 36 5.64 -5.59 -1.12
N GLU A 37 4.48 -5.56 -0.48
CA GLU A 37 4.13 -4.61 0.57
C GLU A 37 3.55 -5.35 1.77
N HIS A 38 3.81 -4.85 2.98
CA HIS A 38 3.07 -5.30 4.16
C HIS A 38 1.58 -5.05 3.96
N ASP A 39 0.75 -6.01 4.36
CA ASP A 39 -0.70 -5.95 4.23
C ASP A 39 -1.36 -6.38 5.54
N LEU A 40 -2.68 -6.24 5.60
CA LEU A 40 -3.50 -6.75 6.70
C LEU A 40 -3.21 -8.23 6.95
N ARG A 41 -3.37 -8.70 8.18
CA ARG A 41 -3.17 -10.10 8.56
C ARG A 41 -4.01 -11.03 7.67
N TYR A 42 -3.36 -12.09 7.20
CA TYR A 42 -3.88 -13.04 6.20
C TYR A 42 -4.20 -12.45 4.82
N SER A 43 -3.73 -11.24 4.55
CA SER A 43 -3.80 -10.62 3.23
C SER A 43 -2.41 -10.57 2.59
N PHE A 44 -2.41 -10.48 1.26
CA PHE A 44 -1.22 -10.36 0.46
C PHE A 44 -1.40 -9.23 -0.55
N SER A 45 -0.46 -8.28 -0.56
CA SER A 45 -0.40 -7.19 -1.54
C SER A 45 0.87 -7.29 -2.35
N VAL A 46 0.70 -7.46 -3.65
CA VAL A 46 1.76 -7.26 -4.64
C VAL A 46 1.25 -6.25 -5.66
N PRO A 47 1.35 -4.95 -5.35
CA PRO A 47 1.08 -3.92 -6.33
C PRO A 47 1.99 -4.05 -7.55
N VAL A 48 1.42 -3.65 -8.68
CA VAL A 48 2.10 -3.57 -9.96
C VAL A 48 2.45 -2.11 -10.23
N PHE A 49 3.72 -1.85 -10.47
CA PHE A 49 4.25 -0.53 -10.81
C PHE A 49 4.80 -0.52 -12.23
N PHE A 50 4.51 0.53 -12.99
CA PHE A 50 4.94 0.67 -14.38
C PHE A 50 4.99 2.16 -14.73
N ASP A 51 5.75 2.52 -15.77
CA ASP A 51 6.06 3.92 -16.07
C ASP A 51 6.73 4.62 -14.88
N ARG A 52 6.46 5.91 -14.67
CA ARG A 52 7.10 6.72 -13.65
C ARG A 52 6.13 7.16 -12.57
N GLY A 53 6.50 6.97 -11.32
CA GLY A 53 5.70 7.44 -10.21
C GLY A 53 6.24 7.09 -8.83
N ARG A 54 5.36 7.25 -7.86
CA ARG A 54 5.62 7.01 -6.45
C ARG A 54 4.46 6.28 -5.78
N ARG A 55 4.81 5.42 -4.84
CA ARG A 55 3.89 4.67 -3.99
C ARG A 55 4.21 4.96 -2.53
N SER A 56 3.18 5.20 -1.72
CA SER A 56 3.35 5.32 -0.27
C SER A 56 2.19 4.66 0.47
N TYR A 57 2.47 3.87 1.50
CA TYR A 57 1.42 3.33 2.36
C TYR A 57 1.74 3.51 3.84
N VAL A 58 0.66 3.47 4.62
CA VAL A 58 0.69 3.30 6.08
C VAL A 58 -0.22 2.13 6.43
N LEU A 59 0.28 1.20 7.23
CA LEU A 59 -0.44 0.09 7.83
C LEU A 59 -0.37 0.26 9.34
N ALA A 60 -1.52 0.32 9.99
CA ALA A 60 -1.64 0.36 11.44
C ALA A 60 -2.28 -0.94 11.93
N GLN A 61 -1.70 -1.53 12.96
CA GLN A 61 -2.24 -2.68 13.68
C GLN A 61 -2.34 -2.30 15.16
N TYR A 62 -3.54 -2.43 15.71
CA TYR A 62 -3.86 -2.07 17.09
C TYR A 62 -4.51 -3.25 17.82
N GLU A 63 -3.94 -3.65 18.94
CA GLU A 63 -4.34 -4.78 19.78
C GLU A 63 -4.63 -4.28 21.21
N PRO A 64 -5.80 -3.64 21.46
CA PRO A 64 -6.10 -3.00 22.74
C PRO A 64 -6.20 -3.99 23.92
N PHE A 65 -6.64 -5.22 23.66
CA PHE A 65 -6.73 -6.29 24.65
C PHE A 65 -6.64 -7.66 23.95
N PRO A 66 -6.29 -8.72 24.70
CA PRO A 66 -6.28 -10.07 24.16
C PRO A 66 -7.65 -10.42 23.55
N GLY A 67 -7.66 -10.82 22.28
CA GLY A 67 -8.88 -11.18 21.57
C GLY A 67 -9.40 -10.13 20.58
N LEU A 68 -8.93 -8.87 20.62
CA LEU A 68 -9.29 -7.86 19.62
C LEU A 68 -8.07 -7.36 18.85
N THR A 69 -8.11 -7.46 17.53
CA THR A 69 -7.16 -6.83 16.61
C THR A 69 -7.89 -5.93 15.62
N LEU A 70 -7.44 -4.68 15.50
CA LEU A 70 -7.89 -3.70 14.51
C LEU A 70 -6.75 -3.39 13.56
N GLU A 71 -7.00 -3.49 12.26
CA GLU A 71 -5.99 -3.24 11.23
C GLU A 71 -6.53 -2.29 10.17
N ALA A 72 -5.69 -1.34 9.75
CA ALA A 72 -6.03 -0.38 8.71
C ALA A 72 -4.82 -0.14 7.82
N LYS A 73 -5.00 -0.31 6.50
CA LYS A 73 -3.99 0.02 5.48
C LYS A 73 -4.52 1.12 4.58
N PHE A 74 -3.76 2.20 4.46
CA PHE A 74 -4.02 3.27 3.52
C PHE A 74 -2.85 3.41 2.56
N GLY A 75 -3.14 3.29 1.26
CA GLY A 75 -2.16 3.38 0.18
C GLY A 75 -2.47 4.49 -0.80
N ILE A 76 -1.44 5.16 -1.28
CA ILE A 76 -1.50 6.10 -2.39
C ILE A 76 -0.48 5.68 -3.45
N THR A 77 -0.91 5.65 -4.70
CA THR A 77 -0.04 5.57 -5.87
C THR A 77 -0.25 6.83 -6.71
N ARG A 78 0.83 7.50 -7.10
CA ARG A 78 0.77 8.65 -8.00
C ARG A 78 1.71 8.39 -9.18
N TYR A 79 1.19 8.54 -10.38
CA TYR A 79 2.00 8.56 -11.59
C TYR A 79 2.31 10.01 -11.95
N ASP A 80 3.51 10.28 -12.45
CA ASP A 80 3.94 11.64 -12.76
C ASP A 80 3.80 11.98 -14.26
N ASN A 81 3.58 10.97 -15.11
CA ASN A 81 3.58 11.11 -16.58
C ASN A 81 2.27 10.66 -17.25
N ARG A 82 1.12 10.75 -16.55
CA ARG A 82 -0.19 10.38 -17.10
C ARG A 82 -1.35 10.96 -16.31
N ASP A 83 -2.47 11.14 -17.00
CA ASP A 83 -3.69 11.72 -16.44
C ASP A 83 -4.81 10.70 -16.24
N THR A 84 -4.57 9.42 -16.53
CA THR A 84 -5.49 8.31 -16.28
C THR A 84 -4.74 7.08 -15.76
N ILE A 85 -5.40 6.26 -14.94
CA ILE A 85 -4.85 5.00 -14.44
C ILE A 85 -5.81 3.86 -14.77
N GLY A 86 -5.31 2.80 -15.39
CA GLY A 86 -6.12 1.64 -15.78
C GLY A 86 -6.85 1.85 -17.11
N SER A 87 -7.80 0.97 -17.41
CA SER A 87 -8.59 1.01 -18.64
C SER A 87 -9.99 0.44 -18.42
N GLY A 88 -10.91 0.75 -19.34
CA GLY A 88 -12.29 0.27 -19.29
C GLY A 88 -13.02 0.72 -18.03
N LEU A 89 -13.78 -0.19 -17.42
CA LEU A 89 -14.57 0.07 -16.20
C LEU A 89 -13.70 0.36 -14.96
N ASN A 90 -12.40 0.08 -15.01
CA ASN A 90 -11.45 0.32 -13.92
C ASN A 90 -10.59 1.57 -14.15
N GLN A 91 -10.93 2.39 -15.16
CA GLN A 91 -10.19 3.63 -15.43
C GLN A 91 -10.48 4.66 -14.34
N ILE A 92 -9.41 5.14 -13.70
CA ILE A 92 -9.45 6.23 -12.75
C ILE A 92 -9.06 7.50 -13.51
N ALA A 93 -9.93 8.51 -13.45
CA ALA A 93 -9.60 9.86 -13.94
C ALA A 93 -8.59 10.51 -12.98
N GLY A 94 -7.47 10.98 -13.52
CA GLY A 94 -6.37 11.58 -12.78
C GLY A 94 -5.19 10.63 -12.56
N SER A 95 -4.10 11.21 -12.08
CA SER A 95 -2.81 10.54 -11.91
C SER A 95 -2.60 9.88 -10.55
N ARG A 96 -3.65 9.83 -9.70
CA ARG A 96 -3.57 9.36 -8.31
C ARG A 96 -4.62 8.30 -8.02
N ARG A 97 -4.16 7.15 -7.55
CA ARG A 97 -4.99 6.08 -6.98
C ARG A 97 -4.83 6.04 -5.46
N ARG A 98 -5.92 5.81 -4.75
CA ARG A 98 -5.93 5.62 -3.28
C ARG A 98 -6.63 4.31 -2.97
N ASP A 99 -6.08 3.55 -2.04
CA ASP A 99 -6.64 2.27 -1.61
C ASP A 99 -6.74 2.29 -0.08
N LEU A 100 -7.91 1.93 0.45
CA LEU A 100 -8.15 1.79 1.88
C LEU A 100 -8.60 0.36 2.16
N ARG A 101 -7.98 -0.29 3.13
CA ARG A 101 -8.40 -1.61 3.64
C ARG A 101 -8.51 -1.56 5.14
N LEU A 102 -9.56 -2.17 5.68
CA LEU A 102 -9.83 -2.23 7.10
C LEU A 102 -10.13 -3.69 7.46
N GLN A 103 -9.66 -4.15 8.62
CA GLN A 103 -9.97 -5.47 9.16
C GLN A 103 -10.17 -5.39 10.67
N VAL A 104 -11.17 -6.11 11.16
CA VAL A 104 -11.42 -6.33 12.58
C VAL A 104 -11.39 -7.82 12.82
N ARG A 105 -10.61 -8.26 13.81
CA ARG A 105 -10.57 -9.66 14.24
C ARG A 105 -10.94 -9.73 15.71
N TRP A 106 -11.90 -10.59 16.00
CA TRP A 106 -12.33 -10.93 17.34
C TRP A 106 -12.08 -12.43 17.58
N ALA A 107 -11.34 -12.77 18.61
CA ALA A 107 -11.16 -14.13 19.11
C ALA A 107 -11.74 -14.20 20.52
N LEU A 108 -12.65 -15.15 20.71
CA LEU A 108 -13.30 -15.48 21.99
C LEU A 108 -12.43 -16.46 22.79
#